data_AF-A0A3M3UPT2-F1
#
_entry.id   AF-A0A3M3UPT2-F1
#
_cell.length_a   1.000
_cell.length_b   1.000
_cell.length_c   1.000
_cell.angle_alpha   90.00
_cell.angle_beta   90.00
_cell.angle_gamma   90.00
#
_symmetry.space_group_name_H-M   'P 1'
#
loop_
_entity.id
_entity.type
_entity.pdbx_description
1 polymer ?
#
loop_
_entity_poly.entity_id
_entity_poly.type
_entity_poly.pdbx_seq_one_letter_code
_entity_poly.pdbx_strand_id
1 'polypeptide(L)'
;QGGNDGITWVGGSKAGGSGQQPIKVVGDVTRAGYNLLNGRNAADTASISPSSCNNGMVCSTWSSPQEATTFANRVLGEQQQRTCEGCTKTTSTAGVGLTPLIQESYDSKLKALQELISGNKSLTQENLSQASSSSLPVTRGVVEALRSEHDQDILAKRLASELALSDVLGKALLLQRTLFTGSKEPNIA
;
A
#
# COMPACT_ATOMS: atom_id res chain seq x y z
N GLN A 1 -14.27 -29.08 -2.86
CA GLN A 1 -15.26 -28.47 -3.78
C GLN A 1 -16.31 -27.79 -2.90
N GLY A 2 -16.39 -26.46 -2.93
CA GLY A 2 -17.35 -25.70 -2.11
C GLY A 2 -18.75 -25.58 -2.73
N GLY A 3 -18.89 -25.86 -4.03
CA GLY A 3 -20.18 -25.76 -4.73
C GLY A 3 -20.89 -24.42 -4.48
N ASN A 4 -22.22 -24.48 -4.39
CA ASN A 4 -23.03 -23.33 -4.01
C ASN A 4 -22.85 -22.91 -2.54
N ASP A 5 -22.30 -23.75 -1.68
CA ASP A 5 -22.07 -23.47 -0.25
C ASP A 5 -20.80 -22.66 0.02
N GLY A 6 -19.91 -22.55 -0.96
CA GLY A 6 -18.62 -21.88 -0.79
C GLY A 6 -17.62 -22.69 0.01
N ILE A 7 -16.47 -22.10 0.27
CA ILE A 7 -15.47 -22.63 1.20
C ILE A 7 -15.34 -21.72 2.41
N THR A 8 -14.86 -22.28 3.52
CA THR A 8 -14.42 -21.45 4.64
C THR A 8 -13.20 -20.65 4.19
N TRP A 9 -13.22 -19.35 4.42
CA TRP A 9 -12.21 -18.40 3.97
C TRP A 9 -11.78 -17.49 5.13
N VAL A 10 -11.04 -16.41 4.82
CA VAL A 10 -10.45 -15.48 5.81
C VAL A 10 -11.42 -15.14 6.95
N GLY A 11 -10.97 -15.35 8.19
CA GLY A 11 -11.76 -15.08 9.39
C GLY A 11 -12.89 -16.10 9.65
N GLY A 12 -12.89 -17.24 8.96
CA GLY A 12 -13.82 -18.35 9.18
C GLY A 12 -15.18 -18.21 8.46
N SER A 13 -15.39 -17.16 7.68
CA SER A 13 -16.64 -16.93 6.94
C SER A 13 -16.66 -17.70 5.61
N LYS A 14 -17.86 -18.03 5.11
CA LYS A 14 -18.01 -18.68 3.80
C LYS A 14 -17.83 -17.68 2.66
N ALA A 15 -17.08 -18.06 1.62
CA ALA A 15 -16.88 -17.28 0.42
C ALA A 15 -16.88 -18.16 -0.86
N GLY A 16 -17.18 -17.52 -1.99
CA GLY A 16 -17.15 -18.13 -3.32
C GLY A 16 -18.42 -18.90 -3.72
N GLY A 17 -19.33 -19.18 -2.78
CA GLY A 17 -20.61 -19.84 -3.04
C GLY A 17 -21.67 -18.95 -3.73
N SER A 18 -22.87 -19.49 -3.88
CA SER A 18 -24.02 -18.75 -4.43
C SER A 18 -24.50 -17.69 -3.44
N GLY A 19 -24.70 -16.45 -3.89
CA GLY A 19 -25.06 -15.32 -3.03
C GLY A 19 -23.95 -14.83 -2.08
N GLN A 20 -22.76 -15.46 -2.12
CA GLN A 20 -21.61 -15.07 -1.30
C GLN A 20 -20.69 -14.10 -2.05
N GLN A 21 -19.85 -13.39 -1.30
CA GLN A 21 -18.76 -12.63 -1.90
C GLN A 21 -17.78 -13.58 -2.59
N PRO A 22 -17.21 -13.19 -3.74
CA PRO A 22 -16.14 -13.97 -4.36
C PRO A 22 -14.92 -13.98 -3.45
N ILE A 23 -14.13 -15.04 -3.55
CA ILE A 23 -12.80 -15.12 -2.92
C ILE A 23 -11.88 -14.19 -3.70
N LYS A 24 -11.35 -13.15 -3.06
CA LYS A 24 -10.39 -12.21 -3.65
C LYS A 24 -9.00 -12.62 -3.20
N VAL A 25 -8.26 -13.32 -4.05
CA VAL A 25 -6.98 -13.95 -3.66
C VAL A 25 -5.99 -12.90 -3.14
N VAL A 26 -5.78 -11.80 -3.87
CA VAL A 26 -4.82 -10.78 -3.46
C VAL A 26 -5.39 -9.92 -2.33
N GLY A 27 -6.63 -9.43 -2.49
CA GLY A 27 -7.27 -8.55 -1.51
C GLY A 27 -7.51 -9.21 -0.15
N ASP A 28 -7.98 -10.45 -0.10
CA ASP A 28 -8.29 -11.11 1.17
C ASP A 28 -7.02 -11.53 1.92
N VAL A 29 -6.02 -12.06 1.22
CA VAL A 29 -4.72 -12.40 1.81
C VAL A 29 -4.03 -11.14 2.34
N THR A 30 -4.04 -10.05 1.58
CA THR A 30 -3.44 -8.77 2.02
C THR A 30 -4.16 -8.22 3.25
N ARG A 31 -5.50 -8.26 3.28
CA ARG A 31 -6.29 -7.83 4.44
C ARG A 31 -5.96 -8.68 5.68
N ALA A 32 -5.95 -10.00 5.53
CA ALA A 32 -5.58 -10.91 6.61
C ALA A 32 -4.18 -10.59 7.14
N GLY A 33 -3.20 -10.48 6.25
CA GLY A 33 -1.82 -10.15 6.60
C GLY A 33 -1.68 -8.82 7.33
N TYR A 34 -2.38 -7.78 6.85
CA TYR A 34 -2.37 -6.47 7.48
C TYR A 34 -2.86 -6.56 8.92
N ASN A 35 -3.99 -7.24 9.13
CA ASN A 35 -4.58 -7.36 10.46
C ASN A 35 -3.71 -8.20 11.41
N LEU A 36 -3.22 -9.35 10.93
CA LEU A 36 -2.36 -10.23 11.72
C LEU A 36 -1.06 -9.55 12.15
N LEU A 37 -0.43 -8.77 11.27
CA LEU A 37 0.76 -7.98 11.60
C LEU A 37 0.49 -6.86 12.61
N ASN A 38 -0.77 -6.43 12.74
CA ASN A 38 -1.21 -5.46 13.74
C ASN A 38 -1.88 -6.13 14.97
N GLY A 39 -1.81 -7.46 15.10
CA GLY A 39 -2.42 -8.17 16.23
C GLY A 39 -3.95 -8.13 16.28
N ARG A 40 -4.61 -7.92 15.14
CA ARG A 40 -6.06 -7.81 15.00
C ARG A 40 -6.67 -9.08 14.40
N ASN A 41 -7.99 -9.18 14.47
CA ASN A 41 -8.74 -10.22 13.77
C ASN A 41 -8.50 -10.13 12.25
N ALA A 42 -8.25 -11.27 11.59
CA ALA A 42 -7.88 -11.31 10.17
C ALA A 42 -8.91 -10.66 9.23
N ALA A 43 -10.19 -10.70 9.57
CA ALA A 43 -11.28 -10.14 8.76
C ALA A 43 -11.63 -8.68 9.08
N ASP A 44 -10.93 -8.05 10.03
CA ASP A 44 -11.23 -6.67 10.44
C ASP A 44 -11.04 -5.68 9.27
N THR A 45 -11.90 -4.67 9.22
CA THR A 45 -11.94 -3.65 8.16
C THR A 45 -11.66 -2.25 8.68
N ALA A 46 -11.64 -2.02 9.99
CA ALA A 46 -11.50 -0.67 10.54
C ALA A 46 -10.08 -0.11 10.37
N SER A 47 -9.98 1.21 10.21
CA SER A 47 -8.69 1.91 10.20
C SER A 47 -8.03 1.89 11.59
N ILE A 48 -6.70 1.99 11.61
CA ILE A 48 -5.90 2.19 12.81
C ILE A 48 -5.50 3.65 12.85
N SER A 49 -5.85 4.37 13.92
CA SER A 49 -5.42 5.76 14.09
C SER A 49 -3.90 5.83 14.31
N PRO A 50 -3.26 6.97 14.01
CA PRO A 50 -1.83 7.15 14.27
C PRO A 50 -1.44 6.87 15.73
N SER A 51 -2.31 7.24 16.69
CA SER A 51 -2.08 6.98 18.12
C SER A 51 -2.19 5.50 18.51
N SER A 52 -3.04 4.73 17.82
CA SER A 52 -3.19 3.29 18.07
C SER A 52 -2.20 2.42 17.30
N CYS A 53 -1.48 3.00 16.32
CA CYS A 53 -0.51 2.26 15.50
C CYS A 53 0.75 1.84 16.28
N ASN A 54 1.06 2.50 17.41
CA ASN A 54 2.17 2.14 18.30
C ASN A 54 3.52 1.95 17.56
N ASN A 55 3.82 2.83 16.59
CA ASN A 55 5.00 2.76 15.72
C ASN A 55 5.10 1.47 14.85
N GLY A 56 3.98 0.79 14.62
CA GLY A 56 3.91 -0.36 13.72
C GLY A 56 4.16 0.05 12.27
N MET A 57 5.10 -0.60 11.59
CA MET A 57 5.48 -0.24 10.22
C MET A 57 4.32 -0.38 9.21
N VAL A 58 3.46 -1.40 9.37
CA VAL A 58 2.34 -1.67 8.46
C VAL A 58 1.26 -0.60 8.57
N CYS A 59 0.78 -0.32 9.79
CA CYS A 59 -0.23 0.73 10.03
C CYS A 59 0.30 2.14 9.79
N SER A 60 1.62 2.36 9.89
CA SER A 60 2.24 3.64 9.53
C SER A 60 2.30 3.86 8.02
N THR A 61 2.30 2.77 7.24
CA THR A 61 2.36 2.84 5.76
C THR A 61 0.96 2.87 5.14
N TRP A 62 0.03 2.09 5.70
CA TRP A 62 -1.38 2.05 5.30
C TRP A 62 -2.23 2.22 6.55
N SER A 63 -3.09 3.23 6.59
CA SER A 63 -3.92 3.52 7.77
C SER A 63 -5.00 2.47 8.00
N SER A 64 -5.34 1.69 6.97
CA SER A 64 -6.41 0.71 7.00
C SER A 64 -6.06 -0.54 6.19
N PRO A 65 -6.73 -1.68 6.45
CA PRO A 65 -6.61 -2.84 5.60
C PRO A 65 -7.00 -2.53 4.15
N GLN A 66 -7.97 -1.63 3.94
CA GLN A 66 -8.43 -1.23 2.60
C GLN A 66 -7.35 -0.47 1.81
N GLU A 67 -6.54 0.36 2.46
CA GLU A 67 -5.42 1.03 1.78
C GLU A 67 -4.34 0.02 1.34
N ALA A 68 -4.03 -0.96 2.21
CA ALA A 68 -3.10 -2.02 1.88
C ALA A 68 -3.59 -2.88 0.71
N THR A 69 -4.87 -3.29 0.70
CA THR A 69 -5.46 -4.06 -0.41
C THR A 69 -5.53 -3.24 -1.70
N THR A 70 -5.80 -1.94 -1.62
CA THR A 70 -5.82 -1.06 -2.80
C THR A 70 -4.44 -0.98 -3.43
N PHE A 71 -3.39 -0.82 -2.62
CA PHE A 71 -2.01 -0.86 -3.12
C PHE A 71 -1.67 -2.23 -3.72
N ALA A 72 -1.99 -3.33 -3.03
CA ALA A 72 -1.73 -4.68 -3.51
C ALA A 72 -2.40 -4.98 -4.84
N ASN A 73 -3.69 -4.67 -4.97
CA ASN A 73 -4.46 -4.92 -6.19
C ASN A 73 -3.98 -4.07 -7.35
N ARG A 74 -3.49 -2.85 -7.07
CA ARG A 74 -2.90 -2.00 -8.11
C ARG A 74 -1.59 -2.58 -8.63
N VAL A 75 -0.71 -3.07 -7.75
CA VAL A 75 0.59 -3.63 -8.12
C VAL A 75 0.48 -5.00 -8.77
N LEU A 76 -0.22 -5.93 -8.10
CA LEU A 76 -0.24 -7.35 -8.44
C LEU A 76 -1.45 -7.74 -9.31
N GLY A 77 -2.49 -6.91 -9.33
CA GLY A 77 -3.78 -7.27 -9.88
C GLY A 77 -4.64 -8.02 -8.86
N GLU A 78 -5.70 -8.63 -9.34
CA GLU A 78 -6.62 -9.40 -8.52
C GLU A 78 -7.04 -10.67 -9.26
N GLN A 79 -7.24 -11.75 -8.50
CA GLN A 79 -7.89 -12.95 -8.99
C GLN A 79 -9.07 -13.26 -8.09
N GLN A 80 -10.25 -13.28 -8.69
CA GLN A 80 -11.48 -13.64 -8.01
C GLN A 80 -11.84 -15.08 -8.33
N GLN A 81 -12.14 -15.85 -7.29
CA GLN A 81 -12.55 -17.24 -7.40
C GLN A 81 -13.96 -17.43 -6.84
N ARG A 82 -14.72 -18.29 -7.50
CA ARG A 82 -16.04 -18.74 -7.09
C ARG A 82 -16.15 -20.24 -7.25
N THR A 83 -16.92 -20.87 -6.36
CA THR A 83 -17.20 -22.30 -6.36
C THR A 83 -18.63 -22.62 -6.78
N CYS A 84 -19.51 -21.62 -6.90
CA CYS A 84 -20.90 -21.81 -7.30
C CYS A 84 -21.06 -22.53 -8.65
N GLU A 85 -22.17 -23.22 -8.78
CA GLU A 85 -22.58 -23.86 -10.02
C GLU A 85 -23.18 -22.83 -10.98
N GLY A 86 -22.86 -22.94 -12.27
CA GLY A 86 -23.39 -22.05 -13.30
C GLY A 86 -22.89 -20.60 -13.25
N CYS A 87 -21.97 -20.25 -12.35
CA CYS A 87 -21.37 -18.92 -12.26
C CYS A 87 -19.98 -18.86 -12.92
N THR A 88 -19.54 -17.65 -13.28
CA THR A 88 -18.16 -17.42 -13.73
C THR A 88 -17.21 -17.72 -12.57
N LYS A 89 -16.47 -18.84 -12.70
CA LYS A 89 -15.63 -19.36 -11.61
C LYS A 89 -14.39 -18.53 -11.34
N THR A 90 -13.80 -17.94 -12.37
CA THR A 90 -12.56 -17.17 -12.25
C THR A 90 -12.67 -15.89 -13.05
N THR A 91 -12.34 -14.77 -12.39
CA THR A 91 -12.18 -13.46 -13.04
C THR A 91 -10.84 -12.90 -12.61
N SER A 92 -10.07 -12.34 -13.55
CA SER A 92 -8.77 -11.76 -13.26
C SER A 92 -8.70 -10.31 -13.74
N THR A 93 -8.07 -9.46 -12.93
CA THR A 93 -7.73 -8.08 -13.27
C THR A 93 -6.21 -7.95 -13.21
N ALA A 94 -5.59 -7.49 -14.29
CA ALA A 94 -4.15 -7.29 -14.32
C ALA A 94 -3.74 -6.10 -13.43
N GLY A 95 -2.63 -6.27 -12.71
CA GLY A 95 -1.96 -5.16 -12.02
C GLY A 95 -1.14 -4.31 -13.00
N VAL A 96 -0.78 -3.10 -12.55
CA VAL A 96 0.04 -2.18 -13.33
C VAL A 96 1.53 -2.29 -12.99
N GLY A 97 1.89 -3.10 -12.00
CA GLY A 97 3.26 -3.22 -11.48
C GLY A 97 3.69 -2.01 -10.64
N LEU A 98 4.99 -1.91 -10.35
CA LEU A 98 5.54 -0.83 -9.52
C LEU A 98 5.91 0.42 -10.33
N THR A 99 6.27 0.29 -11.60
CA THR A 99 6.78 1.41 -12.41
C THR A 99 5.81 2.60 -12.51
N PRO A 100 4.50 2.40 -12.76
CA PRO A 100 3.56 3.53 -12.78
C PRO A 100 3.44 4.21 -11.41
N LEU A 101 3.52 3.45 -10.32
CA LEU A 101 3.45 4.00 -8.96
C LEU A 101 4.72 4.77 -8.60
N ILE A 102 5.88 4.34 -9.11
CA ILE A 102 7.14 5.10 -8.98
C ILE A 102 7.01 6.44 -9.71
N GLN A 103 6.43 6.45 -10.91
CA GLN A 103 6.23 7.69 -11.66
C GLN A 103 5.26 8.64 -10.95
N GLU A 104 4.14 8.14 -10.43
CA GLU A 104 3.18 8.95 -9.66
C GLU A 104 3.81 9.50 -8.37
N SER A 105 4.60 8.68 -7.67
CA SER A 105 5.35 9.12 -6.50
C SER A 105 6.37 10.19 -6.89
N TYR A 106 7.09 10.02 -8.00
CA TYR A 106 8.02 11.02 -8.52
C TYR A 106 7.33 12.36 -8.77
N ASP A 107 6.21 12.37 -9.49
CA ASP A 107 5.47 13.60 -9.80
C ASP A 107 5.01 14.31 -8.51
N SER A 108 4.52 13.54 -7.54
CA SER A 108 4.12 14.06 -6.23
C SER A 108 5.30 14.60 -5.42
N LYS A 109 6.42 13.89 -5.37
CA LYS A 109 7.62 14.28 -4.59
C LYS A 109 8.30 15.49 -5.21
N LEU A 110 8.40 15.53 -6.54
CA LEU A 110 8.94 16.68 -7.26
C LEU A 110 8.11 17.93 -7.00
N LYS A 111 6.78 17.83 -7.11
CA LYS A 111 5.88 18.96 -6.80
C LYS A 111 6.07 19.45 -5.37
N ALA A 112 6.10 18.54 -4.39
CA ALA A 112 6.32 18.91 -2.99
C ALA A 112 7.68 19.60 -2.77
N LEU A 113 8.76 19.09 -3.38
CA LEU A 113 10.08 19.73 -3.35
C LEU A 113 10.06 21.12 -3.98
N GLN A 114 9.43 21.29 -5.14
CA GLN A 114 9.33 22.59 -5.81
C GLN A 114 8.54 23.62 -4.98
N GLU A 115 7.44 23.21 -4.34
CA GLU A 115 6.67 24.07 -3.43
C GLU A 115 7.50 24.51 -2.22
N LEU A 116 8.33 23.62 -1.68
CA LEU A 116 9.25 23.92 -0.58
C LEU A 116 10.39 24.83 -1.03
N ILE A 117 11.04 24.54 -2.16
CA ILE A 117 12.18 25.31 -2.67
C ILE A 117 11.75 26.73 -3.04
N SER A 118 10.64 26.89 -3.78
CA SER A 118 10.10 28.21 -4.16
C SER A 118 9.58 29.05 -2.98
N GLY A 119 9.35 28.43 -1.82
CA GLY A 119 8.79 29.11 -0.66
C GLY A 119 7.25 29.20 -0.66
N ASN A 120 6.57 28.59 -1.65
CA ASN A 120 5.12 28.46 -1.68
C ASN A 120 4.57 27.67 -0.48
N LYS A 121 5.37 26.75 0.06
CA LYS A 121 5.11 26.07 1.34
C LYS A 121 6.22 26.38 2.34
N SER A 122 5.81 26.58 3.59
CA SER A 122 6.73 26.76 4.72
C SER A 122 7.43 25.45 5.08
N LEU A 123 8.64 25.53 5.63
CA LEU A 123 9.48 24.39 6.02
C LEU A 123 9.04 23.79 7.37
N THR A 124 7.74 23.46 7.48
CA THR A 124 7.15 22.73 8.60
C THR A 124 7.44 21.24 8.48
N GLN A 125 7.40 20.53 9.61
CA GLN A 125 7.60 19.08 9.62
C GLN A 125 6.60 18.35 8.72
N GLU A 126 5.37 18.84 8.65
CA GLU A 126 4.30 18.28 7.80
C GLU A 126 4.60 18.45 6.30
N ASN A 127 5.01 19.64 5.86
CA ASN A 127 5.33 19.85 4.45
C ASN A 127 6.60 19.09 4.04
N LEU A 128 7.59 19.01 4.94
CA LEU A 128 8.82 18.24 4.73
C LEU A 128 8.53 16.73 4.63
N SER A 129 7.62 16.20 5.46
CA SER A 129 7.26 14.78 5.40
C SER A 129 6.55 14.40 4.10
N GLN A 130 5.76 15.32 3.50
CA GLN A 130 5.15 15.11 2.18
C GLN A 130 6.19 14.89 1.08
N ALA A 131 7.33 15.61 1.14
CA ALA A 131 8.45 15.44 0.22
C ALA A 131 9.37 14.28 0.60
N SER A 132 9.26 13.70 1.80
CA SER A 132 10.18 12.67 2.31
C SER A 132 9.77 11.25 1.90
N SER A 133 10.70 10.30 1.98
CA SER A 133 10.37 8.86 2.08
C SER A 133 10.72 8.35 3.47
N SER A 134 10.30 7.13 3.83
CA SER A 134 10.57 6.55 5.15
C SER A 134 12.06 6.39 5.47
N SER A 135 12.90 6.14 4.46
CA SER A 135 14.35 5.97 4.61
C SER A 135 15.16 7.21 4.23
N LEU A 136 14.58 8.14 3.46
CA LEU A 136 15.23 9.38 3.03
C LEU A 136 14.38 10.58 3.47
N PRO A 137 14.60 11.09 4.69
CA PRO A 137 13.92 12.29 5.17
C PRO A 137 14.46 13.54 4.48
N VAL A 138 13.56 14.35 3.93
CA VAL A 138 13.86 15.71 3.46
C VAL A 138 13.80 16.64 4.66
N THR A 139 14.94 17.23 5.01
CA THR A 139 15.05 18.16 6.14
C THR A 139 15.07 19.61 5.67
N ARG A 140 14.88 20.55 6.59
CA ARG A 140 15.05 21.98 6.33
C ARG A 140 16.40 22.28 5.66
N GLY A 141 17.49 21.72 6.18
CA GLY A 141 18.83 21.94 5.65
C GLY A 141 18.99 21.43 4.20
N VAL A 142 18.33 20.31 3.84
CA VAL A 142 18.31 19.83 2.45
C VAL A 142 17.63 20.85 1.52
N VAL A 143 16.47 21.39 1.93
CA VAL A 143 15.75 22.38 1.13
C VAL A 143 16.53 23.69 1.01
N GLU A 144 17.14 24.16 2.10
CA GLU A 144 17.95 25.38 2.10
C GLU A 144 19.21 25.23 1.24
N ALA A 145 19.86 24.06 1.29
CA ALA A 145 20.98 23.75 0.39
C ALA A 145 20.52 23.79 -1.07
N LEU A 146 19.41 23.13 -1.42
CA LEU A 146 18.86 23.14 -2.79
C LEU A 146 18.54 24.56 -3.28
N ARG A 147 18.01 25.44 -2.41
CA ARG A 147 17.73 26.84 -2.76
C ARG A 147 18.99 27.65 -3.09
N SER A 148 20.13 27.28 -2.51
CA SER A 148 21.41 27.95 -2.75
C SER A 148 22.16 27.46 -4.00
N GLU A 149 21.71 26.35 -4.59
CA GLU A 149 22.33 25.76 -5.77
C GLU A 149 21.86 26.40 -7.08
N HIS A 150 22.77 26.52 -8.04
CA HIS A 150 22.45 27.04 -9.38
C HIS A 150 21.53 26.06 -10.15
N ASP A 151 21.85 24.77 -10.08
CA ASP A 151 21.14 23.70 -10.80
C ASP A 151 20.01 23.07 -9.97
N GLN A 152 19.36 23.86 -9.12
CA GLN A 152 18.35 23.40 -8.16
C GLN A 152 17.23 22.55 -8.79
N ASP A 153 16.83 22.85 -10.04
CA ASP A 153 15.79 22.09 -10.75
C ASP A 153 16.25 20.66 -11.08
N ILE A 154 17.49 20.48 -11.57
CA ILE A 154 18.04 19.17 -11.89
C ILE A 154 18.26 18.37 -10.60
N LEU A 155 18.78 19.01 -9.55
CA LEU A 155 18.99 18.38 -8.26
C LEU A 155 17.66 17.97 -7.60
N ALA A 156 16.63 18.81 -7.68
CA ALA A 156 15.30 18.49 -7.18
C ALA A 156 14.68 17.29 -7.93
N LYS A 157 14.82 17.23 -9.26
CA LYS A 157 14.37 16.09 -10.07
C LYS A 157 15.09 14.79 -9.68
N ARG A 158 16.41 14.84 -9.52
CA ARG A 158 17.19 13.65 -9.09
C ARG A 158 16.77 13.17 -7.70
N LEU A 159 16.68 14.10 -6.75
CA LEU A 159 16.24 13.78 -5.39
C LEU A 159 14.80 13.21 -5.39
N ALA A 160 13.89 13.79 -6.16
CA ALA A 160 12.52 13.27 -6.32
C ALA A 160 12.51 11.82 -6.85
N SER A 161 13.39 11.50 -7.81
CA SER A 161 13.53 10.13 -8.34
C SER A 161 14.00 9.14 -7.28
N GLU A 162 14.99 9.52 -6.47
CA GLU A 162 15.52 8.67 -5.39
C GLU A 162 14.47 8.47 -4.28
N LEU A 163 13.79 9.54 -3.89
CA LEU A 163 12.70 9.51 -2.90
C LEU A 163 11.54 8.62 -3.35
N ALA A 164 11.11 8.77 -4.61
CA ALA A 164 10.01 8.02 -5.19
C ALA A 164 10.31 6.52 -5.28
N LEU A 165 11.50 6.18 -5.78
CA LEU A 165 11.96 4.80 -5.85
C LEU A 165 12.00 4.17 -4.45
N SER A 166 12.59 4.89 -3.49
CA SER A 166 12.72 4.42 -2.12
C SER A 166 11.37 4.21 -1.43
N ASP A 167 10.43 5.14 -1.59
CA ASP A 167 9.07 5.05 -1.02
C ASP A 167 8.31 3.83 -1.58
N VAL A 168 8.32 3.65 -2.90
CA VAL A 168 7.57 2.56 -3.54
C VAL A 168 8.21 1.19 -3.27
N LEU A 169 9.54 1.08 -3.29
CA LEU A 169 10.21 -0.17 -2.94
C LEU A 169 10.01 -0.54 -1.46
N GLY A 170 10.03 0.45 -0.57
CA GLY A 170 9.69 0.24 0.85
C GLY A 170 8.27 -0.34 1.02
N LYS A 171 7.29 0.25 0.34
CA LYS A 171 5.91 -0.27 0.31
C LYS A 171 5.81 -1.67 -0.31
N ALA A 172 6.57 -1.97 -1.35
CA ALA A 172 6.58 -3.28 -2.00
C ALA A 172 7.14 -4.38 -1.09
N LEU A 173 8.25 -4.13 -0.40
CA LEU A 173 8.83 -5.06 0.58
C LEU A 173 7.87 -5.30 1.75
N LEU A 174 7.20 -4.24 2.22
CA LEU A 174 6.21 -4.35 3.27
C LEU A 174 4.96 -5.11 2.82
N LEU A 175 4.55 -4.94 1.55
CA LEU A 175 3.46 -5.72 0.96
C LEU A 175 3.85 -7.20 0.87
N GLN A 176 5.08 -7.52 0.46
CA GLN A 176 5.56 -8.90 0.42
C GLN A 176 5.48 -9.56 1.80
N ARG A 177 5.94 -8.87 2.85
CA ARG A 177 5.79 -9.33 4.24
C ARG A 177 4.31 -9.53 4.62
N THR A 178 3.46 -8.57 4.27
CA THR A 178 2.01 -8.63 4.52
C THR A 178 1.39 -9.87 3.86
N LEU A 179 1.67 -10.12 2.59
CA LEU A 179 1.18 -11.28 1.85
C LEU A 179 1.67 -12.60 2.46
N PHE A 180 2.95 -12.69 2.84
CA PHE A 180 3.47 -13.88 3.51
C PHE A 180 2.76 -14.14 4.82
N THR A 181 2.55 -13.14 5.67
CA THR A 181 1.80 -13.31 6.91
C THR A 181 0.34 -13.68 6.63
N GLY A 182 -0.30 -13.04 5.65
CA GLY A 182 -1.67 -13.33 5.26
C GLY A 182 -1.86 -14.77 4.79
N SER A 183 -0.90 -15.31 4.02
CA SER A 183 -0.92 -16.69 3.54
C SER A 183 -0.82 -17.75 4.66
N LYS A 184 -0.54 -17.31 5.90
CA LYS A 184 -0.51 -18.16 7.09
C LYS A 184 -1.79 -18.05 7.93
N GLU A 185 -2.79 -17.32 7.46
CA GLU A 185 -4.12 -17.32 8.09
C GLU A 185 -4.73 -18.74 7.96
N PRO A 186 -5.27 -19.34 9.04
CA PRO A 186 -5.63 -20.76 9.05
C PRO A 186 -6.66 -21.22 8.01
N ASN A 187 -7.48 -20.32 7.48
CA ASN A 187 -8.54 -20.62 6.53
C ASN A 187 -8.13 -20.35 5.07
N ILE A 188 -6.91 -19.84 4.84
CA ILE A 188 -6.34 -19.71 3.50
C ILE A 188 -5.59 -21.01 3.17
N ALA A 189 -6.06 -21.70 2.13
CA ALA A 189 -5.53 -22.96 1.64
C ALA A 189 -4.98 -22.83 0.22
#